data_AF-A0A2R8AZ10-F1
#
_entry.id   AF-A0A2R8AZ10-F1
#
_cell.length_a   1.000
_cell.length_b   1.000
_cell.length_c   1.000
_cell.angle_alpha   90.00
_cell.angle_beta   90.00
_cell.angle_gamma   90.00
#
_symmetry.space_group_name_H-M   'P 1'
#
loop_
_entity.id
_entity.type
_entity.pdbx_description
1 polymer ?
#
loop_
_entity_poly.entity_id
_entity_poly.type
_entity_poly.pdbx_seq_one_letter_code
_entity_poly.pdbx_strand_id
1 'polypeptide(L)' 'MALPPDSKLQQLLLSSAELSSASLATRIVVSRLRIEISNNNALLGAKLQELKDFVSANDYAASDLASL' A
#
# COMPACT_ATOMS: atom_id res chain seq x y z
N MET A 1 6.79 2.70 -14.78
CA MET A 1 7.42 2.82 -13.44
C MET A 1 7.30 1.46 -12.76
N ALA A 2 8.36 0.88 -12.20
CA ALA A 2 8.29 -0.47 -11.62
C ALA A 2 7.55 -0.45 -10.27
N LEU A 3 6.53 -1.31 -10.10
CA LEU A 3 5.93 -1.51 -8.78
C LEU A 3 7.00 -2.03 -7.82
N PRO A 4 7.04 -1.54 -6.56
CA PRO A 4 7.91 -2.11 -5.55
C PRO A 4 7.56 -3.59 -5.33
N PRO A 5 8.56 -4.41 -4.95
CA PRO A 5 8.36 -5.84 -4.72
C PRO A 5 7.34 -6.08 -3.61
N ASP A 6 6.58 -7.18 -3.72
CA ASP A 6 5.55 -7.59 -2.77
C ASP A 6 6.00 -7.49 -1.32
N SER A 7 7.23 -7.90 -1.02
CA SER A 7 7.82 -7.83 0.32
C SER A 7 7.85 -6.41 0.89
N LYS A 8 8.14 -5.40 0.05
CA LYS A 8 8.18 -3.99 0.46
C LYS A 8 6.78 -3.45 0.71
N LEU A 9 5.79 -3.87 -0.10
CA LEU A 9 4.37 -3.55 0.11
C LEU A 9 3.82 -4.20 1.39
N GLN A 10 4.14 -5.46 1.64
CA GLN A 10 3.80 -6.15 2.90
C GLN A 10 4.40 -5.43 4.09
N GLN A 11 5.69 -5.06 4.02
CA GLN A 11 6.31 -4.28 5.08
C GLN A 11 5.66 -2.90 5.25
N LEU A 12 5.22 -2.25 4.18
CA LEU A 12 4.49 -0.98 4.24
C LEU A 12 3.13 -1.11 4.94
N LEU A 13 2.45 -2.25 4.75
CA LEU A 13 1.17 -2.58 5.36
C LEU A 13 1.30 -3.08 6.80
N LEU A 14 2.43 -3.70 7.15
CA LEU A 14 2.73 -4.17 8.51
C LEU A 14 3.44 -3.12 9.36
N SER A 15 4.12 -2.17 8.73
CA SER A 15 4.88 -1.11 9.39
C SER A 15 4.09 0.18 9.42
N SER A 16 4.33 1.00 10.44
CA SER A 16 3.76 2.35 10.56
C SER A 16 4.59 3.38 9.77
N ALA A 17 5.06 3.01 8.57
CA ALA A 17 5.85 3.90 7.73
C ALA A 17 5.04 5.17 7.42
N GLU A 18 5.65 6.32 7.64
CA GLU A 18 5.07 7.64 7.36
C GLU A 18 4.93 7.81 5.85
N LEU A 19 3.70 7.96 5.38
CA LEU A 19 3.36 8.16 3.96
C LEU A 19 3.25 9.66 3.64
N SER A 20 4.01 10.50 4.35
CA SER A 20 3.85 11.96 4.31
C SER A 20 4.24 12.57 2.96
N SER A 21 5.08 11.89 2.18
CA SER A 21 5.38 12.23 0.78
C SER A 21 4.40 11.63 -0.24
N ALA A 22 3.46 10.77 0.22
CA ALA A 22 2.52 10.11 -0.66
C ALA A 22 1.25 10.96 -0.91
N SER A 23 0.61 10.80 -2.07
CA SER A 23 -0.68 11.40 -2.38
C SER A 23 -1.74 11.04 -1.33
N LEU A 24 -2.65 11.96 -1.04
CA LEU A 24 -3.73 11.77 -0.05
C LEU A 24 -4.52 10.48 -0.30
N ALA A 25 -4.82 10.17 -1.56
CA ALA A 25 -5.49 8.93 -1.94
C ALA A 25 -4.70 7.68 -1.52
N THR A 26 -3.40 7.64 -1.82
CA THR A 26 -2.48 6.58 -1.41
C THR A 26 -2.43 6.45 0.12
N ARG A 27 -2.36 7.57 0.85
CA ARG A 27 -2.38 7.59 2.32
C ARG A 27 -3.67 6.99 2.89
N ILE A 28 -4.82 7.36 2.35
CA ILE A 28 -6.14 6.86 2.78
C ILE A 28 -6.24 5.35 2.53
N VAL A 29 -5.87 4.89 1.33
CA VAL A 29 -5.92 3.46 0.96
C VAL A 29 -5.00 2.64 1.86
N VAL A 30 -3.73 3.02 1.98
CA VAL A 30 -2.78 2.27 2.83
C VAL A 30 -3.20 2.29 4.30
N SER A 31 -3.71 3.41 4.83
CA SER A 31 -4.19 3.48 6.21
C SER A 31 -5.39 2.58 6.45
N ARG A 32 -6.34 2.54 5.52
CA ARG A 32 -7.48 1.62 5.57
C ARG A 32 -7.01 0.16 5.54
N LEU A 33 -6.11 -0.18 4.64
CA LEU A 33 -5.56 -1.54 4.54
C LEU A 33 -4.79 -1.95 5.80
N ARG A 34 -4.02 -1.04 6.41
CA ARG A 34 -3.34 -1.26 7.70
C ARG A 34 -4.32 -1.58 8.82
N ILE A 35 -5.42 -0.83 8.93
CA ILE A 35 -6.47 -1.08 9.94
C ILE A 35 -7.12 -2.44 9.72
N GLU A 36 -7.46 -2.78 8.47
CA GLU A 36 -8.06 -4.06 8.11
C GLU A 36 -7.14 -5.24 8.44
N ILE A 37 -5.84 -5.13 8.13
CA ILE A 37 -4.82 -6.15 8.44
C ILE A 37 -4.58 -6.26 9.95
N SER A 38 -4.60 -5.13 10.66
CA SER A 38 -4.46 -5.12 12.13
C SER A 38 -5.63 -5.82 12.81
N ASN A 39 -6.83 -5.68 12.26
CA ASN A 39 -8.01 -6.43 12.71
C ASN A 39 -8.00 -7.89 12.25
N ASN A 40 -7.45 -8.19 11.07
CA ASN A 40 -7.48 -9.52 10.48
C ASN A 40 -6.24 -9.83 9.63
N ASN A 41 -5.20 -10.36 10.28
CA ASN A 41 -3.90 -10.63 9.65
C ASN A 41 -3.98 -11.65 8.49
N ALA A 42 -5.01 -12.50 8.46
CA ALA A 42 -5.24 -13.46 7.38
C ALA A 42 -5.58 -12.79 6.03
N LEU A 43 -6.04 -11.53 6.04
CA LEU A 43 -6.40 -10.79 4.84
C LEU A 43 -5.21 -10.11 4.14
N LEU A 44 -4.01 -10.20 4.70
CA LEU A 44 -2.83 -9.49 4.20
C LEU A 44 -2.54 -9.78 2.71
N GLY A 45 -2.66 -11.04 2.27
CA GLY A 45 -2.49 -11.41 0.87
C GLY A 45 -3.55 -10.78 -0.05
N ALA A 46 -4.82 -10.83 0.36
CA ALA A 46 -5.92 -10.24 -0.41
C ALA A 46 -5.82 -8.71 -0.48
N LYS A 47 -5.46 -8.05 0.62
CA LYS A 47 -5.28 -6.60 0.72
C LYS A 47 -4.06 -6.10 -0.05
N LEU A 48 -3.01 -6.92 -0.15
CA LEU A 48 -1.88 -6.61 -1.02
C LEU A 48 -2.27 -6.66 -2.50
N GLN A 49 -3.08 -7.65 -2.90
CA GLN A 49 -3.61 -7.71 -4.26
C GLN A 49 -4.50 -6.49 -4.56
N GLU A 50 -5.36 -6.08 -3.62
CA GLU A 50 -6.19 -4.86 -3.72
C GLU A 50 -5.31 -3.60 -3.88
N LEU A 51 -4.22 -3.50 -3.12
CA LEU A 51 -3.26 -2.40 -3.26
C LEU A 51 -2.58 -2.41 -4.64
N LYS A 52 -2.16 -3.58 -5.13
CA LYS A 52 -1.57 -3.73 -6.47
C LYS A 52 -2.53 -3.34 -7.59
N ASP A 53 -3.79 -3.71 -7.46
CA ASP A 53 -4.84 -3.36 -8.42
C ASP A 53 -5.07 -1.84 -8.41
N PHE A 54 -5.18 -1.25 -7.22
CA PHE A 54 -5.27 0.20 -7.05
C PHE A 54 -4.09 0.94 -7.68
N VAL A 55 -2.88 0.43 -7.48
CA VAL A 55 -1.64 1.00 -8.03
C VAL A 55 -1.56 0.84 -9.55
N SER A 56 -2.06 -0.27 -10.09
CA SER A 56 -2.13 -0.49 -11.53
C SER A 56 -3.20 0.39 -12.19
N ALA A 57 -4.27 0.70 -11.47
CA ALA A 57 -5.32 1.62 -11.91
C ALA A 57 -4.94 3.10 -11.77
N ASN A 58 -3.91 3.42 -10.97
CA ASN A 58 -3.54 4.79 -10.62
C ASN A 58 -2.02 5.02 -10.73
N ASP A 59 -1.57 5.63 -11.82
CA ASP A 59 -0.15 5.94 -12.10
C ASP A 59 0.54 6.77 -10.99
N TYR A 60 -0.22 7.66 -10.32
CA TYR A 60 0.30 8.44 -9.20
C TYR A 60 0.62 7.57 -7.97
N ALA A 61 -0.16 6.53 -7.73
CA ALA A 61 0.06 5.63 -6.60
C ALA A 61 1.30 4.75 -6.82
N ALA A 62 1.56 4.36 -8.07
CA ALA A 62 2.80 3.68 -8.45
C ALA A 62 4.02 4.58 -8.21
N SER A 63 3.90 5.87 -8.55
CA SER A 63 4.95 6.86 -8.33
C SER A 63 5.18 7.15 -6.84
N ASP A 64 4.11 7.28 -6.05
CA ASP A 64 4.19 7.44 -4.59
C ASP A 64 4.90 6.26 -3.92
N LEU A 65 4.52 5.03 -4.29
CA LEU A 65 5.08 3.81 -3.71
C LEU A 65 6.51 3.54 -4.17
N ALA A 66 6.88 3.98 -5.37
CA ALA A 66 8.26 3.93 -5.86
C ALA A 66 9.15 4.98 -5.17
N SER A 67 8.56 6.08 -4.68
CA SER A 67 9.29 7.17 -4.01
C SER A 67 9.42 6.99 -2.49
N LEU A 68 8.86 5.92 -1.93
CA LEU A 68 8.99 5.44 -0.54
C LEU A 68 10.11 4.40 -0.42
#